data_AF-A0A966Q6V6-F1
#
_entry.id   AF-A0A966Q6V6-F1
#
_cell.length_a   1.000
_cell.length_b   1.000
_cell.length_c   1.000
_cell.angle_alpha   90.00
_cell.angle_beta   90.00
_cell.angle_gamma   90.00
#
_symmetry.space_group_name_H-M   'P 1'
#
loop_
_entity.id
_entity.type
_entity.pdbx_description
1 polymer ?
#
loop_
_entity_poly.entity_id
_entity_poly.type
_entity_poly.pdbx_seq_one_letter_code
_entity_poly.pdbx_strand_id
1 'polypeptide(L)'
;MNLEDNHLDVLIKAQKAQGITDRDLIRMAGITVPDLNNLRAGRRVLKFTTPFADMTVNHYLVWDPKSLKAVAFDAGTDADPMFAALDRHKLTLEKILLTHSHGDHILELDRIREKTKADAFTPEAEPVDGCQPVSNAKRFKVGALSIMAHTVPTVYEIKGLEAPLAVVGDVLFAGSVGGIRSRYRPALEAIRAGVFSLPPETILLPGHGPLTTVSHELAHNPFFP
;
A
#
# COMPACT_ATOMS: atom_id res chain seq x y z
N MET A 1 -24.84 -21.74 0.72
CA MET A 1 -23.52 -21.95 0.09
C MET A 1 -23.45 -20.89 -1.01
N ASN A 2 -22.69 -19.80 -0.94
CA ASN A 2 -21.42 -19.52 -0.28
C ASN A 2 -21.50 -18.23 0.56
N LEU A 3 -20.94 -18.31 1.78
CA LEU A 3 -20.32 -17.16 2.43
C LEU A 3 -19.00 -16.92 1.70
N GLU A 4 -18.69 -15.67 1.40
CA GLU A 4 -17.39 -15.24 0.92
C GLU A 4 -16.32 -15.72 1.90
N ASP A 5 -15.60 -16.77 1.54
CA ASP A 5 -14.39 -17.16 2.26
C ASP A 5 -13.40 -16.01 2.10
N ASN A 6 -13.11 -15.33 3.20
CA ASN A 6 -12.07 -14.32 3.19
C ASN A 6 -10.71 -15.02 2.95
N HIS A 7 -9.70 -14.31 2.45
CA HIS A 7 -8.39 -14.90 2.14
C HIS A 7 -7.73 -15.60 3.35
N LEU A 8 -7.99 -15.13 4.58
CA LEU A 8 -7.56 -15.76 5.82
C LEU A 8 -8.31 -17.09 6.07
N ASP A 9 -9.60 -17.20 5.75
CA ASP A 9 -10.38 -18.44 5.87
C ASP A 9 -9.89 -19.50 4.88
N VAL A 10 -9.56 -19.11 3.64
CA VAL A 10 -8.96 -20.01 2.63
C VAL A 10 -7.58 -20.49 3.09
N LEU A 11 -6.74 -19.59 3.60
CA LEU A 11 -5.41 -19.92 4.13
C LEU A 11 -5.50 -20.85 5.35
N ILE A 12 -6.39 -20.56 6.31
CA ILE A 12 -6.58 -21.39 7.51
C ILE A 12 -7.14 -22.77 7.13
N LYS A 13 -8.04 -22.84 6.15
CA LYS A 13 -8.57 -24.11 5.62
C LYS A 13 -7.49 -24.91 4.90
N ALA A 14 -6.66 -24.27 4.07
CA ALA A 14 -5.55 -24.91 3.37
C ALA A 14 -4.44 -25.39 4.33
N GLN A 15 -4.13 -24.59 5.36
CA GLN A 15 -3.18 -24.95 6.43
C GLN A 15 -3.63 -26.20 7.19
N LYS A 16 -4.91 -26.23 7.60
CA LYS A 16 -5.50 -27.40 8.26
C LYS A 16 -5.52 -28.63 7.35
N ALA A 17 -5.82 -28.45 6.06
CA ALA A 17 -5.83 -29.55 5.09
C ALA A 17 -4.44 -30.15 4.84
N GLN A 18 -3.36 -29.38 5.03
CA GLN A 18 -1.98 -29.84 4.88
C GLN A 18 -1.29 -30.18 6.22
N GLY A 19 -1.99 -30.08 7.35
CA GLY A 19 -1.43 -30.38 8.67
C GLY A 19 -0.33 -29.43 9.15
N ILE A 20 -0.21 -28.25 8.53
CA ILE A 20 0.82 -27.25 8.85
C ILE A 20 0.40 -26.48 10.10
N THR A 21 1.25 -26.47 11.12
CA THR A 21 0.97 -25.76 12.38
C THR A 21 1.42 -24.29 12.31
N ASP A 22 0.92 -23.48 13.23
CA ASP A 22 1.34 -22.07 13.39
C ASP A 22 2.85 -21.92 13.59
N ARG A 23 3.45 -22.90 14.29
CA ARG A 23 4.89 -22.94 14.55
C ARG A 23 5.68 -23.18 13.27
N ASP A 24 5.15 -23.98 12.35
CA ASP A 24 5.76 -24.24 11.05
C ASP A 24 5.70 -22.99 10.18
N LEU A 25 4.58 -22.26 10.18
CA LEU A 25 4.42 -20.98 9.49
C LEU A 25 5.39 -19.90 9.96
N ILE A 26 5.50 -19.73 11.28
CA ILE A 26 6.44 -18.80 11.91
C ILE A 26 7.87 -19.09 11.46
N ARG A 27 8.26 -20.37 11.47
CA ARG A 27 9.58 -20.81 11.03
C ARG A 27 9.82 -20.60 9.55
N MET A 28 8.86 -20.96 8.70
CA MET A 28 8.96 -20.85 7.24
C MET A 28 8.96 -19.40 6.77
N ALA A 29 8.17 -18.53 7.41
CA ALA A 29 8.04 -17.12 7.06
C ALA A 29 9.03 -16.21 7.80
N GLY A 30 9.78 -16.73 8.77
CA GLY A 30 10.73 -15.96 9.57
C GLY A 30 10.09 -14.88 10.44
N ILE A 31 8.83 -15.07 10.84
CA ILE A 31 8.05 -14.11 11.64
C ILE A 31 7.88 -14.61 13.08
N THR A 32 7.41 -13.76 13.98
CA THR A 32 7.16 -14.11 15.39
C THR A 32 5.72 -14.57 15.64
N VAL A 33 5.46 -15.16 16.82
CA VAL A 33 4.09 -15.50 17.27
C VAL A 33 3.18 -14.24 17.33
N PRO A 34 3.63 -13.09 17.88
CA PRO A 34 2.89 -11.84 17.76
C PRO A 34 2.51 -11.46 16.33
N ASP A 35 3.46 -11.55 15.38
CA ASP A 35 3.20 -11.22 13.98
C ASP A 35 2.09 -12.10 13.38
N LEU A 36 2.15 -13.42 13.62
CA LEU A 36 1.11 -14.34 13.16
C LEU A 36 -0.27 -14.03 13.80
N ASN A 37 -0.29 -13.68 15.09
CA ASN A 37 -1.52 -13.30 15.79
C ASN A 37 -2.09 -11.98 15.28
N ASN A 38 -1.25 -11.02 14.93
CA ASN A 38 -1.68 -9.72 14.41
C ASN A 38 -2.18 -9.83 12.96
N LEU A 39 -1.57 -10.71 12.15
CA LEU A 39 -2.08 -11.05 10.82
C LEU A 39 -3.45 -11.73 10.91
N ARG A 40 -3.70 -12.53 11.95
CA ARG A 40 -5.00 -13.15 12.24
C ARG A 40 -6.03 -12.21 12.87
N ALA A 41 -5.58 -11.15 13.55
CA ALA A 41 -6.44 -10.18 14.21
C ALA A 41 -7.08 -9.13 13.27
N GLY A 42 -6.89 -9.24 11.95
CA GLY A 42 -7.45 -8.31 10.96
C GLY A 42 -6.41 -7.29 10.51
N ARG A 43 -5.73 -7.62 9.42
CA ARG A 43 -4.66 -6.83 8.81
C ARG A 43 -5.13 -5.40 8.54
N ARG A 44 -4.53 -4.42 9.22
CA ARG A 44 -4.80 -2.97 9.17
C ARG A 44 -4.48 -2.32 7.81
N VAL A 45 -4.15 -3.13 6.82
CA VAL A 45 -3.88 -2.79 5.43
C VAL A 45 -4.54 -3.83 4.54
N LEU A 46 -5.30 -3.34 3.55
CA LEU A 46 -5.81 -4.13 2.45
C LEU A 46 -5.18 -3.64 1.15
N LYS A 47 -4.84 -4.60 0.31
CA LYS A 47 -4.39 -4.39 -1.06
C LYS A 47 -5.51 -4.83 -1.98
N PHE A 48 -5.85 -3.98 -2.93
CA PHE A 48 -6.77 -4.29 -4.01
C PHE A 48 -5.98 -4.26 -5.31
N THR A 49 -6.15 -5.28 -6.15
CA THR A 49 -5.49 -5.36 -7.46
C THR A 49 -6.58 -5.43 -8.51
N THR A 50 -6.64 -4.41 -9.36
CA THR A 50 -7.69 -4.25 -10.37
C THR A 50 -7.09 -4.26 -11.77
N PRO A 51 -7.80 -4.78 -12.78
CA PRO A 51 -7.29 -4.84 -14.15
C PRO A 51 -7.25 -3.45 -14.79
N PHE A 52 -6.25 -3.19 -15.61
CA PHE A 52 -6.15 -2.01 -16.47
C PHE A 52 -5.47 -2.38 -17.79
N ALA A 53 -6.22 -2.39 -18.88
CA ALA A 53 -5.72 -2.87 -20.18
C ALA A 53 -5.04 -4.25 -20.06
N ASP A 54 -3.75 -4.35 -20.37
CA ASP A 54 -2.92 -5.56 -20.32
C ASP A 54 -2.12 -5.72 -19.02
N MET A 55 -2.37 -4.86 -18.03
CA MET A 55 -1.70 -4.84 -16.74
C MET A 55 -2.69 -4.82 -15.56
N THR A 56 -2.17 -4.85 -14.35
CA THR A 56 -2.98 -4.74 -13.12
C THR A 56 -2.40 -3.66 -12.22
N VAL A 57 -3.26 -2.81 -11.66
CA VAL A 57 -2.89 -1.73 -10.74
C VAL A 57 -3.28 -2.08 -9.31
N ASN A 58 -2.45 -1.66 -8.37
CA ASN A 58 -2.70 -1.81 -6.94
C ASN A 58 -3.14 -0.48 -6.36
N HIS A 59 -4.13 -0.55 -5.48
CA HIS A 59 -4.44 0.53 -4.54
C HIS A 59 -4.64 -0.06 -3.14
N TYR A 60 -4.55 0.80 -2.13
CA TYR A 60 -4.42 0.36 -0.74
C TYR A 60 -5.40 1.09 0.17
N LEU A 61 -5.89 0.37 1.18
CA LEU A 61 -6.65 0.93 2.28
C LEU A 61 -5.94 0.60 3.59
N VAL A 62 -5.59 1.62 4.37
CA VAL A 62 -4.89 1.50 5.66
C VAL A 62 -5.70 2.19 6.74
N TRP A 63 -5.83 1.60 7.93
CA TRP A 63 -6.63 2.22 9.00
C TRP A 63 -6.06 2.01 10.40
N ASP A 64 -6.46 2.91 11.29
CA ASP A 64 -6.25 2.75 12.73
C ASP A 64 -7.38 1.90 13.33
N PRO A 65 -7.09 0.73 13.92
CA PRO A 65 -8.12 -0.17 14.45
C PRO A 65 -8.88 0.39 15.65
N LYS A 66 -8.33 1.40 16.35
CA LYS A 66 -8.99 2.01 17.50
C LYS A 66 -10.03 3.05 17.08
N SER A 67 -9.67 3.93 16.16
CA SER A 67 -10.55 4.99 15.69
C SER A 67 -11.40 4.61 14.48
N LEU A 68 -11.07 3.51 13.80
CA LEU A 68 -11.67 3.06 12.53
C LEU A 68 -11.55 4.11 11.41
N LYS A 69 -10.67 5.09 11.57
CA LYS A 69 -10.33 6.08 10.55
C LYS A 69 -9.35 5.47 9.57
N ALA A 70 -9.65 5.62 8.28
CA ALA A 70 -8.91 5.03 7.19
C ALA A 70 -8.34 6.08 6.23
N VAL A 71 -7.30 5.68 5.52
CA VAL A 71 -6.67 6.38 4.41
C VAL A 71 -6.55 5.42 3.23
N ALA A 72 -6.89 5.92 2.05
CA ALA A 72 -6.67 5.22 0.79
C ALA A 72 -5.39 5.76 0.13
N PHE A 73 -4.67 4.89 -0.55
CA PHE A 73 -3.55 5.27 -1.40
C PHE A 73 -3.80 4.78 -2.82
N ASP A 74 -3.76 5.72 -3.76
CA ASP A 74 -4.29 5.59 -5.11
C ASP A 74 -5.78 5.16 -5.14
N ALA A 75 -6.39 5.21 -6.32
CA ALA A 75 -7.80 4.91 -6.54
C ALA A 75 -8.01 3.60 -7.33
N GLY A 76 -7.01 3.16 -8.09
CA GLY A 76 -7.13 2.02 -8.98
C GLY A 76 -8.22 2.21 -10.04
N THR A 77 -8.73 1.10 -10.56
CA THR A 77 -9.69 1.07 -11.68
C THR A 77 -11.03 0.42 -11.34
N ASP A 78 -11.18 -0.09 -10.12
CA ASP A 78 -12.44 -0.56 -9.55
C ASP A 78 -12.42 -0.36 -8.04
N ALA A 79 -13.27 0.55 -7.54
CA ALA A 79 -13.38 0.87 -6.12
C ALA A 79 -14.38 -0.02 -5.35
N ASP A 80 -15.12 -0.92 -6.00
CA ASP A 80 -16.17 -1.73 -5.34
C ASP A 80 -15.63 -2.59 -4.19
N PRO A 81 -14.50 -3.30 -4.35
CA PRO A 81 -13.90 -4.06 -3.25
C PRO A 81 -13.50 -3.18 -2.06
N MET A 82 -13.03 -1.95 -2.32
CA MET A 82 -12.68 -1.01 -1.26
C MET A 82 -13.93 -0.51 -0.54
N PHE A 83 -15.01 -0.19 -1.25
CA PHE A 83 -16.28 0.18 -0.63
C PHE A 83 -16.84 -0.94 0.23
N ALA A 84 -16.81 -2.18 -0.25
CA ALA A 84 -17.22 -3.34 0.53
C ALA A 84 -16.35 -3.50 1.80
N ALA A 85 -15.05 -3.23 1.70
CA ALA A 85 -14.16 -3.24 2.86
C ALA A 85 -14.49 -2.13 3.87
N LEU A 86 -14.74 -0.89 3.41
CA LEU A 86 -15.17 0.22 4.27
C LEU A 86 -16.46 -0.16 5.04
N ASP A 87 -17.45 -0.72 4.36
CA ASP A 87 -18.73 -1.11 4.95
C ASP A 87 -18.61 -2.31 5.91
N ARG A 88 -17.82 -3.31 5.53
CA ARG A 88 -17.57 -4.53 6.31
C ARG A 88 -16.85 -4.22 7.61
N HIS A 89 -15.83 -3.36 7.55
CA HIS A 89 -14.98 -3.02 8.68
C HIS A 89 -15.46 -1.76 9.43
N LYS A 90 -16.57 -1.15 8.99
CA LYS A 90 -17.15 0.08 9.58
C LYS A 90 -16.14 1.22 9.65
N LEU A 91 -15.39 1.39 8.56
CA LEU A 91 -14.32 2.36 8.46
C LEU A 91 -14.84 3.69 7.91
N THR A 92 -14.28 4.78 8.43
CA THR A 92 -14.48 6.13 7.87
C THR A 92 -13.24 6.52 7.07
N LEU A 93 -13.38 6.62 5.75
CA LEU A 93 -12.30 7.10 4.89
C LEU A 93 -12.16 8.62 5.05
N GLU A 94 -11.04 9.07 5.62
CA GLU A 94 -10.80 10.51 5.81
C GLU A 94 -9.97 11.12 4.67
N LYS A 95 -9.08 10.32 4.06
CA LYS A 95 -8.08 10.82 3.10
C LYS A 95 -7.84 9.84 1.97
N ILE A 96 -7.57 10.40 0.79
CA ILE A 96 -7.07 9.70 -0.39
C ILE A 96 -5.73 10.35 -0.75
N LEU A 97 -4.65 9.58 -0.71
CA LEU A 97 -3.29 10.06 -0.96
C LEU A 97 -2.78 9.42 -2.25
N LEU A 98 -2.72 10.20 -3.34
CA LEU A 98 -2.20 9.72 -4.62
C LEU A 98 -0.67 9.71 -4.59
N THR A 99 -0.08 8.65 -5.12
CA THR A 99 1.36 8.53 -5.32
C THR A 99 1.84 9.33 -6.53
N HIS A 100 1.02 9.35 -7.59
CA HIS A 100 1.22 10.05 -8.85
C HIS A 100 -0.10 10.12 -9.65
N SER A 101 -0.09 10.72 -10.84
CA SER A 101 -1.29 11.09 -11.59
C SER A 101 -1.60 10.23 -12.83
N HIS A 102 -0.98 9.05 -12.97
CA HIS A 102 -1.30 8.16 -14.08
C HIS A 102 -2.75 7.66 -14.01
N GLY A 103 -3.36 7.45 -15.18
CA GLY A 103 -4.80 7.22 -15.31
C GLY A 103 -5.30 5.99 -14.55
N ASP A 104 -4.53 4.92 -14.51
CA ASP A 104 -4.83 3.69 -13.77
C ASP A 104 -4.76 3.84 -12.25
N HIS A 105 -4.05 4.85 -11.75
CA HIS A 105 -3.98 5.17 -10.32
C HIS A 105 -5.09 6.12 -9.88
N ILE A 106 -5.74 6.85 -10.79
CA ILE A 106 -6.72 7.89 -10.45
C ILE A 106 -8.12 7.65 -11.02
N LEU A 107 -8.33 6.58 -11.80
CA LEU A 107 -9.56 6.36 -12.57
C LEU A 107 -10.83 6.45 -11.69
N GLU A 108 -10.82 5.81 -10.53
CA GLU A 108 -11.97 5.77 -9.62
C GLU A 108 -11.98 6.89 -8.58
N LEU A 109 -11.06 7.86 -8.66
CA LEU A 109 -10.86 8.90 -7.64
C LEU A 109 -12.15 9.69 -7.37
N ASP A 110 -12.82 10.17 -8.42
CA ASP A 110 -14.01 11.00 -8.26
C ASP A 110 -15.15 10.22 -7.63
N ARG A 111 -15.36 8.97 -8.02
CA ARG A 111 -16.37 8.09 -7.43
C ARG A 111 -16.09 7.84 -5.95
N ILE A 112 -14.82 7.64 -5.56
CA ILE A 112 -14.43 7.50 -4.15
C ILE A 112 -14.71 8.80 -3.39
N ARG A 113 -14.33 9.96 -3.92
CA ARG A 113 -14.55 11.27 -3.29
C ARG A 113 -16.04 11.57 -3.13
N GLU A 114 -16.83 11.31 -4.16
CA GLU A 114 -18.28 11.53 -4.13
C GLU A 114 -18.96 10.68 -3.06
N LYS A 115 -18.60 9.40 -2.96
CA LYS A 115 -19.21 8.46 -2.01
C LYS A 115 -18.74 8.68 -0.57
N THR A 116 -17.47 9.00 -0.36
CA THR A 116 -16.86 9.05 0.99
C THR A 116 -16.70 10.45 1.56
N LYS A 117 -16.70 11.48 0.70
CA LYS A 117 -16.35 12.87 1.03
C LYS A 117 -14.95 13.04 1.62
N ALA A 118 -14.06 12.06 1.41
CA ALA A 118 -12.68 12.12 1.86
C ALA A 118 -11.89 13.23 1.14
N ASP A 119 -10.95 13.84 1.87
CA ASP A 119 -10.02 14.81 1.29
C ASP A 119 -9.03 14.07 0.36
N ALA A 120 -8.92 14.52 -0.89
CA ALA A 120 -7.97 13.96 -1.85
C ALA A 120 -6.72 14.82 -1.97
N PHE A 121 -5.56 14.17 -2.09
CA PHE A 121 -4.25 14.80 -2.17
C PHE A 121 -3.42 14.21 -3.29
N THR A 122 -2.65 15.06 -3.97
CA THR A 122 -1.82 14.69 -5.12
C THR A 122 -0.44 15.36 -5.04
N PRO A 123 0.63 14.77 -5.60
CA PRO A 123 1.94 15.42 -5.65
C PRO A 123 1.85 16.80 -6.33
N GLU A 124 2.53 17.81 -5.79
CA GLU A 124 2.47 19.18 -6.35
C GLU A 124 2.97 19.28 -7.79
N ALA A 125 3.86 18.37 -8.20
CA ALA A 125 4.38 18.27 -9.57
C ALA A 125 3.38 17.65 -10.55
N GLU A 126 2.34 16.99 -10.04
CA GLU A 126 1.35 16.22 -10.79
C GLU A 126 -0.06 16.53 -10.27
N PRO A 127 -0.55 17.77 -10.48
CA PRO A 127 -1.85 18.18 -9.98
C PRO A 127 -2.98 17.39 -10.66
N VAL A 128 -3.98 17.06 -9.85
CA VAL A 128 -5.24 16.41 -10.25
C VAL A 128 -6.38 17.28 -9.74
N ASP A 129 -7.40 17.51 -10.57
CA ASP A 129 -8.46 18.45 -10.27
C ASP A 129 -9.23 18.11 -8.99
N GLY A 130 -9.31 19.10 -8.10
CA GLY A 130 -9.97 18.97 -6.80
C GLY A 130 -9.16 18.20 -5.75
N CYS A 131 -7.91 17.84 -6.04
CA CYS A 131 -6.95 17.37 -5.05
C CYS A 131 -6.13 18.52 -4.46
N GLN A 132 -5.77 18.40 -3.18
CA GLN A 132 -4.85 19.33 -2.52
C GLN A 132 -3.40 18.91 -2.78
N PRO A 133 -2.45 19.87 -2.92
CA PRO A 133 -1.07 19.54 -3.23
C PRO A 133 -0.35 18.88 -2.05
N VAL A 134 0.59 17.99 -2.36
CA VAL A 134 1.52 17.35 -1.43
C VAL A 134 2.94 17.72 -1.80
N SER A 135 3.61 18.40 -0.88
CA SER A 135 5.03 18.72 -0.95
C SER A 135 5.86 17.70 -0.16
N ASN A 136 7.18 17.69 -0.41
CA ASN A 136 8.10 16.83 0.32
C ASN A 136 8.02 17.07 1.84
N ALA A 137 8.12 16.00 2.63
CA ALA A 137 7.99 15.98 4.08
C ALA A 137 6.62 16.45 4.63
N LYS A 138 5.60 16.64 3.77
CA LYS A 138 4.24 16.87 4.24
C LYS A 138 3.77 15.69 5.08
N ARG A 139 3.14 15.99 6.22
CA ARG A 139 2.67 14.99 7.18
C ARG A 139 1.16 14.97 7.23
N PHE A 140 0.61 13.77 7.38
CA PHE A 140 -0.81 13.53 7.60
C PHE A 140 -0.99 12.71 8.86
N LYS A 141 -2.16 12.90 9.47
CA LYS A 141 -2.61 12.11 10.62
C LYS A 141 -4.00 11.57 10.34
N VAL A 142 -4.17 10.27 10.55
CA VAL A 142 -5.46 9.56 10.43
C VAL A 142 -5.56 8.61 11.61
N GLY A 143 -6.36 8.98 12.62
CA GLY A 143 -6.33 8.29 13.92
C GLY A 143 -4.94 8.31 14.56
N ALA A 144 -4.44 7.13 14.92
CA ALA A 144 -3.08 6.92 15.41
C ALA A 144 -2.00 6.82 14.31
N LEU A 145 -2.39 6.77 13.03
CA LEU A 145 -1.45 6.68 11.91
C LEU A 145 -0.73 8.02 11.70
N SER A 146 0.58 7.95 11.52
CA SER A 146 1.42 9.08 11.10
C SER A 146 1.98 8.77 9.72
N ILE A 147 1.66 9.61 8.74
CA ILE A 147 2.02 9.41 7.34
C ILE A 147 2.89 10.57 6.91
N MET A 148 4.03 10.29 6.26
CA MET A 148 4.91 11.32 5.72
C MET A 148 5.14 11.07 4.23
N ALA A 149 4.92 12.11 3.43
CA ALA A 149 5.26 12.11 2.02
C ALA A 149 6.77 12.34 1.83
N HIS A 150 7.36 11.58 0.92
CA HIS A 150 8.75 11.63 0.52
C HIS A 150 8.85 11.75 -1.00
N THR A 151 9.69 12.67 -1.47
CA THR A 151 10.13 12.85 -2.88
C THR A 151 9.04 12.77 -3.97
N VAL A 152 9.45 12.75 -5.25
CA VAL A 152 8.57 12.61 -6.42
C VAL A 152 9.18 11.54 -7.35
N PRO A 153 8.40 10.56 -7.84
CA PRO A 153 7.01 10.27 -7.47
C PRO A 153 6.86 10.01 -5.96
N THR A 154 5.69 10.29 -5.41
CA THR A 154 5.54 10.41 -3.95
C THR A 154 5.48 9.05 -3.29
N VAL A 155 6.41 8.84 -2.36
CA VAL A 155 6.43 7.70 -1.45
C VAL A 155 5.80 8.13 -0.13
N TYR A 156 4.89 7.36 0.42
CA TYR A 156 4.29 7.62 1.72
C TYR A 156 4.78 6.62 2.76
N GLU A 157 5.60 7.07 3.71
CA GLU A 157 5.99 6.28 4.88
C GLU A 157 4.88 6.34 5.93
N ILE A 158 4.48 5.18 6.46
CA ILE A 158 3.38 5.02 7.39
C ILE A 158 3.91 4.43 8.70
N LYS A 159 3.63 5.12 9.80
CA LYS A 159 3.94 4.70 11.18
C LYS A 159 2.66 4.64 12.03
N GLY A 160 2.78 4.01 13.20
CA GLY A 160 1.63 3.73 14.09
C GLY A 160 1.04 2.33 13.89
N LEU A 161 1.72 1.51 13.09
CA LEU A 161 1.46 0.09 12.89
C LEU A 161 2.60 -0.73 13.52
N GLU A 162 2.43 -2.04 13.60
CA GLU A 162 3.41 -2.95 14.21
C GLU A 162 4.67 -3.12 13.36
N ALA A 163 4.53 -3.02 12.04
CA ALA A 163 5.62 -2.94 11.09
C ALA A 163 5.53 -1.61 10.32
N PRO A 164 6.67 -0.97 10.00
CA PRO A 164 6.67 0.19 9.13
C PRO A 164 6.25 -0.21 7.71
N LEU A 165 5.43 0.63 7.08
CA LEU A 165 5.00 0.44 5.70
C LEU A 165 5.39 1.66 4.86
N ALA A 166 5.59 1.45 3.57
CA ALA A 166 5.71 2.54 2.62
C ALA A 166 4.92 2.25 1.34
N VAL A 167 4.03 3.16 0.95
CA VAL A 167 3.41 3.14 -0.37
C VAL A 167 4.35 3.82 -1.34
N VAL A 168 4.83 3.06 -2.34
CA VAL A 168 5.88 3.52 -3.25
C VAL A 168 5.38 3.81 -4.67
N GLY A 169 4.11 3.53 -4.97
CA GLY A 169 3.54 3.73 -6.30
C GLY A 169 4.42 3.11 -7.38
N ASP A 170 4.69 3.86 -8.44
CA ASP A 170 5.51 3.41 -9.57
C ASP A 170 7.01 3.71 -9.42
N VAL A 171 7.45 4.09 -8.22
CA VAL A 171 8.87 4.36 -7.97
C VAL A 171 9.70 3.07 -7.97
N LEU A 172 9.19 2.03 -7.32
CA LEU A 172 9.88 0.76 -7.13
C LEU A 172 8.87 -0.39 -7.16
N PHE A 173 9.21 -1.47 -7.87
CA PHE A 173 8.44 -2.72 -7.87
C PHE A 173 9.29 -3.87 -7.32
N ALA A 174 8.68 -4.99 -6.97
CA ALA A 174 9.43 -6.17 -6.56
C ALA A 174 10.40 -6.63 -7.67
N GLY A 175 11.71 -6.50 -7.43
CA GLY A 175 12.75 -6.85 -8.40
C GLY A 175 12.83 -5.94 -9.63
N SER A 176 12.20 -4.77 -9.62
CA SER A 176 12.21 -3.82 -10.74
C SER A 176 12.01 -2.37 -10.27
N VAL A 177 11.92 -1.44 -11.22
CA VAL A 177 11.75 0.00 -11.01
C VAL A 177 10.83 0.55 -12.10
N GLY A 178 10.03 1.57 -11.81
CA GLY A 178 9.12 2.12 -12.82
C GLY A 178 9.77 3.13 -13.75
N GLY A 179 9.34 3.12 -15.02
CA GLY A 179 9.40 4.26 -15.93
C GLY A 179 10.73 4.99 -16.13
N ILE A 180 11.90 4.36 -16.00
CA ILE A 180 13.19 5.06 -16.03
C ILE A 180 13.71 5.36 -17.45
N ARG A 181 12.89 5.93 -18.34
CA ARG A 181 13.27 6.03 -19.78
C ARG A 181 14.29 7.13 -20.12
N SER A 182 14.34 8.25 -19.38
CA SER A 182 15.22 9.39 -19.75
C SER A 182 16.06 9.99 -18.61
N ARG A 183 15.89 9.52 -17.36
CA ARG A 183 16.61 10.04 -16.17
C ARG A 183 17.09 8.92 -15.25
N TYR A 184 17.93 8.03 -15.79
CA TYR A 184 18.32 6.81 -15.10
C TYR A 184 19.01 7.00 -13.76
N ARG A 185 20.17 7.67 -13.75
CA ARG A 185 20.91 7.91 -12.51
C ARG A 185 20.08 8.73 -11.48
N PRO A 186 19.43 9.85 -11.85
CA PRO A 186 18.61 10.61 -10.90
C PRO A 186 17.44 9.82 -10.30
N ALA A 187 16.79 8.94 -11.06
CA ALA A 187 15.70 8.11 -10.54
C ALA A 187 16.21 7.11 -9.49
N LEU A 188 17.34 6.45 -9.76
CA LEU A 188 17.95 5.54 -8.78
C LEU A 188 18.44 6.29 -7.53
N GLU A 189 19.01 7.49 -7.67
CA GLU A 189 19.40 8.34 -6.54
C GLU A 189 18.18 8.74 -5.70
N ALA A 190 17.06 9.09 -6.34
CA ALA A 190 15.80 9.36 -5.66
C ALA A 190 15.27 8.14 -4.90
N ILE A 191 15.31 6.94 -5.50
CA ILE A 191 14.92 5.69 -4.83
C ILE A 191 15.83 5.41 -3.62
N ARG A 192 17.14 5.60 -3.76
CA ARG A 192 18.08 5.43 -2.64
C ARG A 192 17.77 6.41 -1.50
N ALA A 193 17.48 7.66 -1.83
CA ALA A 193 17.19 8.71 -0.84
C ALA A 193 15.82 8.55 -0.17
N GLY A 194 14.79 8.12 -0.92
CA GLY A 194 13.41 8.05 -0.44
C GLY A 194 12.97 6.69 0.08
N VAL A 195 13.37 5.59 -0.57
CA VAL A 195 12.94 4.23 -0.22
C VAL A 195 14.01 3.49 0.58
N PHE A 196 15.26 3.49 0.14
CA PHE A 196 16.32 2.75 0.84
C PHE A 196 16.91 3.45 2.07
N SER A 197 16.47 4.68 2.36
CA SER A 197 16.71 5.34 3.63
C SER A 197 15.77 4.88 4.75
N LEU A 198 14.69 4.15 4.40
CA LEU A 198 13.73 3.59 5.35
C LEU A 198 14.33 2.37 6.07
N PRO A 199 13.79 1.98 7.25
CA PRO A 199 14.22 0.77 7.95
C PRO A 199 14.17 -0.49 7.05
N PRO A 200 15.14 -1.42 7.13
CA PRO A 200 15.20 -2.60 6.26
C PRO A 200 13.96 -3.50 6.30
N GLU A 201 13.26 -3.55 7.42
CA GLU A 201 12.02 -4.30 7.64
C GLU A 201 10.77 -3.62 7.06
N THR A 202 10.90 -2.40 6.52
CA THR A 202 9.77 -1.67 5.94
C THR A 202 9.18 -2.43 4.76
N ILE A 203 7.88 -2.73 4.85
CA ILE A 203 7.13 -3.37 3.78
C ILE A 203 6.77 -2.32 2.75
N LEU A 204 7.12 -2.60 1.50
CA LEU A 204 6.87 -1.74 0.36
C LEU A 204 5.57 -2.18 -0.33
N LEU A 205 4.74 -1.18 -0.64
CA LEU A 205 3.41 -1.31 -1.25
C LEU A 205 3.45 -0.63 -2.65
N PRO A 206 3.78 -1.37 -3.72
CA PRO A 206 3.96 -0.79 -5.05
C PRO A 206 2.67 -0.59 -5.82
N GLY A 207 2.69 0.32 -6.79
CA GLY A 207 1.59 0.57 -7.73
C GLY A 207 1.24 -0.64 -8.59
N HIS A 208 2.22 -1.50 -8.87
CA HIS A 208 2.05 -2.74 -9.64
C HIS A 208 2.81 -3.91 -9.04
N GLY A 209 2.35 -5.13 -9.33
CA GLY A 209 3.04 -6.34 -8.89
C GLY A 209 2.89 -6.64 -7.38
N PRO A 210 3.69 -7.57 -6.83
CA PRO A 210 3.57 -8.01 -5.45
C PRO A 210 4.19 -7.03 -4.45
N LEU A 211 3.89 -7.24 -3.16
CA LEU A 211 4.56 -6.53 -2.07
C LEU A 211 6.01 -7.01 -1.93
N THR A 212 6.87 -6.16 -1.36
CA THR A 212 8.29 -6.50 -1.08
C THR A 212 8.76 -5.79 0.20
N THR A 213 10.05 -5.80 0.51
CA THR A 213 10.65 -5.06 1.64
C THR A 213 11.90 -4.30 1.20
N VAL A 214 12.28 -3.28 1.96
CA VAL A 214 13.54 -2.54 1.73
C VAL A 214 14.74 -3.50 1.72
N SER A 215 14.83 -4.41 2.69
CA SER A 215 15.90 -5.41 2.78
C SER A 215 15.95 -6.35 1.58
N HIS A 216 14.80 -6.80 1.08
CA HIS A 216 14.74 -7.69 -0.08
C HIS A 216 15.22 -6.97 -1.35
N GLU A 217 14.76 -5.74 -1.57
CA GLU A 217 15.12 -4.96 -2.76
C GLU A 217 16.58 -4.50 -2.74
N LEU A 218 17.13 -4.14 -1.58
CA LEU A 218 18.57 -3.86 -1.43
C LEU A 218 19.45 -5.05 -1.79
N ALA A 219 18.99 -6.28 -1.50
CA ALA A 219 19.79 -7.48 -1.71
C ALA A 219 19.63 -8.08 -3.11
N HIS A 220 18.48 -7.88 -3.77
CA HIS A 220 18.13 -8.63 -4.98
C HIS A 220 17.66 -7.78 -6.17
N ASN A 221 17.36 -6.50 -5.99
CA ASN A 221 16.88 -5.68 -7.11
C ASN A 221 18.04 -5.37 -8.08
N PRO A 222 17.98 -5.84 -9.35
CA PRO A 222 19.11 -5.79 -10.27
C PRO A 222 19.49 -4.36 -10.71
N PHE A 223 18.65 -3.37 -10.41
CA PHE A 223 18.92 -1.96 -10.71
C PHE A 223 19.84 -1.28 -9.68
N PHE A 224 20.12 -1.93 -8.55
CA PHE A 224 20.94 -1.39 -7.46
C PHE A 224 22.13 -2.30 -7.13
N PRO A 225 23.18 -2.32 -7.97
CA PRO A 225 24.44 -2.95 -7.62
C PRO A 225 25.18 -2.23 -6.47
#